data_AF-A0A947F858-F1
#
_entry.id   AF-A0A947F858-F1
#
_cell.length_a   1.000
_cell.length_b   1.000
_cell.length_c   1.000
_cell.angle_alpha   90.00
_cell.angle_beta   90.00
_cell.angle_gamma   90.00
#
_symmetry.space_group_name_H-M   'P 1'
#
loop_
_entity.id
_entity.type
_entity.pdbx_description
1 polymer ?
#
loop_
_entity_poly.entity_id
_entity_poly.type
_entity_poly.pdbx_seq_one_letter_code
_entity_poly.pdbx_strand_id
1 'polypeptide(L)'
;MSNIPPKVQAFLDSHDLSALEFEPGSTPTAEKAAQRIGVPVGQIAKSILFKGKDDKYRLVVAAGDKKINSGALKRETGAKHRMANSDETKQATGFLPGGVCPFGLE
;
A
#
# COMPACT_ATOMS: atom_id res chain seq x y z
N MET A 1 -5.50 -8.93 21.04
CA MET A 1 -5.47 -9.71 19.79
C MET A 1 -4.79 -8.84 18.76
N SER A 2 -3.86 -9.38 17.98
CA SER A 2 -3.18 -8.62 16.93
C SER A 2 -4.18 -8.15 15.88
N ASN A 3 -4.03 -6.91 15.41
CA ASN A 3 -4.84 -6.33 14.34
C ASN A 3 -4.23 -6.61 12.95
N ILE A 4 -3.16 -7.40 12.87
CA ILE A 4 -2.46 -7.73 11.64
C ILE A 4 -3.28 -8.77 10.85
N PRO A 5 -3.63 -8.51 9.57
CA PRO A 5 -4.32 -9.48 8.74
C PRO A 5 -3.52 -10.80 8.62
N PRO A 6 -4.15 -11.98 8.72
CA PRO A 6 -3.44 -13.27 8.79
C PRO A 6 -2.43 -13.51 7.66
N LYS A 7 -2.75 -13.08 6.44
CA LYS A 7 -1.85 -13.18 5.28
C LYS A 7 -0.61 -12.29 5.38
N VAL A 8 -0.73 -11.15 6.06
CA VAL A 8 0.41 -10.27 6.33
C VAL A 8 1.26 -10.89 7.43
N GLN A 9 0.64 -11.42 8.49
CA GLN A 9 1.36 -12.11 9.56
C GLN A 9 2.18 -13.29 9.01
N ALA A 10 1.57 -14.16 8.18
CA ALA A 10 2.26 -15.28 7.56
C ALA A 10 3.44 -14.84 6.67
N PHE A 11 3.31 -13.71 5.96
CA PHE A 11 4.40 -13.14 5.18
C PHE A 11 5.54 -12.67 6.08
N LEU A 12 5.23 -11.96 7.17
CA LEU A 12 6.24 -11.48 8.13
C LEU A 12 6.97 -12.64 8.79
N ASP A 13 6.23 -13.65 9.26
CA ASP A 13 6.80 -14.84 9.92
C ASP A 13 7.74 -15.62 8.99
N SER A 14 7.38 -15.76 7.71
CA SER A 14 8.23 -16.46 6.73
C SER A 14 9.52 -15.70 6.34
N HIS A 15 9.66 -14.45 6.77
CA HIS A 15 10.83 -13.61 6.52
C HIS A 15 11.54 -13.17 7.82
N ASP A 16 11.20 -13.78 8.97
CA ASP A 16 11.73 -13.42 10.28
C ASP A 16 11.54 -11.93 10.64
N LEU A 17 10.42 -11.34 10.20
CA LEU A 17 10.07 -9.95 10.45
C LEU A 17 9.03 -9.83 11.57
N SER A 18 9.12 -8.76 12.35
CA SER A 18 8.14 -8.41 13.38
C SER A 18 7.54 -7.04 13.08
N ALA A 19 6.22 -6.91 13.23
CA ALA A 19 5.53 -5.64 13.07
C ALA A 19 5.44 -4.87 14.39
N LEU A 20 5.53 -3.54 14.30
CA LEU A 20 5.12 -2.64 15.37
C LEU A 20 3.64 -2.31 15.17
N GLU A 21 2.81 -2.67 16.15
CA GLU A 21 1.37 -2.39 16.12
C GLU A 21 1.04 -1.08 16.85
N PHE A 22 0.12 -0.31 16.27
CA PHE A 22 -0.43 0.90 16.86
C PHE A 22 -1.96 0.78 16.95
N GLU A 23 -2.55 1.67 17.73
CA GLU A 23 -3.98 1.75 17.96
C GLU A 23 -4.75 1.96 16.64
N PRO A 24 -5.89 1.27 16.42
CA PRO A 24 -6.65 1.40 15.18
C PRO A 24 -6.97 2.85 14.82
N GLY A 25 -6.69 3.24 13.57
CA GLY A 25 -6.95 4.58 13.08
C GLY A 25 -5.96 5.67 13.53
N SER A 26 -4.90 5.32 14.26
CA SER A 26 -3.88 6.28 14.71
C SER A 26 -2.97 6.80 13.58
N THR A 27 -2.80 6.04 12.50
CA THR A 27 -1.86 6.35 11.39
C THR A 27 -2.50 6.38 9.99
N PRO A 28 -3.58 7.15 9.73
CA PRO A 28 -4.33 7.08 8.47
C PRO A 28 -3.66 7.82 7.29
N THR A 29 -2.59 8.58 7.54
CA THR A 29 -1.82 9.27 6.50
C THR A 29 -0.33 9.03 6.70
N ALA A 30 0.47 9.24 5.66
CA ALA A 30 1.92 9.09 5.73
C ALA A 30 2.54 10.04 6.77
N GLU A 31 2.02 11.27 6.89
CA GLU A 31 2.48 12.26 7.86
C GLU A 31 2.22 11.81 9.30
N LYS A 32 1.03 11.29 9.59
CA LYS A 32 0.69 10.78 10.92
C LYS A 32 1.48 9.52 11.27
N ALA A 33 1.66 8.61 10.31
CA ALA A 33 2.51 7.43 10.48
C ALA A 33 3.96 7.81 10.79
N ALA A 34 4.52 8.73 10.01
CA ALA A 34 5.88 9.24 10.18
C ALA A 34 6.09 9.89 11.55
N GLN A 35 5.15 10.74 11.97
CA GLN A 35 5.15 11.38 13.28
C GLN A 35 5.11 10.34 14.41
N ARG A 36 4.27 9.29 14.28
CA ARG A 36 4.10 8.26 15.30
C ARG A 36 5.38 7.48 15.59
N ILE A 37 6.20 7.23 14.57
CA ILE A 37 7.45 6.46 14.68
C ILE A 37 8.73 7.32 14.63
N GLY A 38 8.58 8.65 14.56
CA GLY A 38 9.70 9.59 14.65
C GLY A 38 10.62 9.61 13.41
N VAL A 39 10.08 9.36 12.22
CA VAL A 39 10.87 9.32 10.96
C VAL A 39 10.44 10.41 9.98
N PRO A 40 11.26 10.76 8.98
CA PRO A 40 10.83 11.59 7.87
C PRO A 40 9.70 10.92 7.06
N VAL A 41 8.74 11.71 6.55
CA VAL A 41 7.60 11.20 5.75
C VAL A 41 8.05 10.38 4.53
N GLY A 42 9.21 10.70 3.94
CA GLY A 42 9.79 9.96 2.83
C GLY A 42 10.24 8.53 3.18
N GLN A 43 10.34 8.17 4.46
CA GLN A 43 10.60 6.80 4.89
C GLN A 43 9.33 5.96 5.06
N ILE A 44 8.15 6.58 5.02
CA ILE A 44 6.89 5.84 5.01
C ILE A 44 6.63 5.32 3.60
N ALA A 45 6.44 4.01 3.45
CA ALA A 45 5.98 3.42 2.20
C ALA A 45 4.45 3.51 2.11
N LYS A 46 3.93 4.04 1.01
CA LYS A 46 2.50 3.96 0.67
C LYS A 46 2.30 3.06 -0.53
N SER A 47 1.25 2.25 -0.47
CA SER A 47 0.87 1.32 -1.53
C SER A 47 -0.45 1.77 -2.13
N ILE A 48 -0.47 1.94 -3.45
CA ILE A 48 -1.66 2.41 -4.18
C ILE A 48 -1.90 1.47 -5.34
N LEU A 49 -3.13 0.96 -5.45
CA LEU A 49 -3.53 0.11 -6.56
C LEU A 49 -4.02 0.95 -7.73
N PHE A 50 -3.48 0.67 -8.92
CA PHE A 50 -3.90 1.25 -10.18
C PHE A 50 -4.51 0.19 -11.09
N LYS A 51 -5.57 0.57 -11.81
CA LYS A 51 -6.15 -0.24 -12.89
C LYS A 51 -5.77 0.37 -14.24
N GLY A 52 -5.09 -0.42 -15.07
CA GLY A 52 -4.74 -0.04 -16.43
C GLY A 52 -5.92 -0.23 -17.40
N LYS A 53 -5.89 0.49 -18.52
CA LYS A 53 -6.84 0.27 -19.65
C LYS A 53 -6.68 -1.09 -20.34
N ASP A 54 -5.59 -1.80 -20.06
CA ASP A 54 -5.32 -3.17 -20.46
C ASP A 54 -5.89 -4.21 -19.47
N ASP A 55 -6.77 -3.75 -18.56
CA ASP A 55 -7.45 -4.54 -17.53
C ASP A 55 -6.53 -5.23 -16.51
N LYS A 56 -5.26 -4.77 -16.41
CA LYS A 56 -4.30 -5.25 -15.42
C LYS A 56 -4.20 -4.31 -14.22
N TYR A 57 -4.18 -4.89 -13.03
CA TYR A 57 -3.85 -4.17 -11.80
C TYR A 57 -2.34 -4.04 -11.62
N ARG A 58 -1.92 -2.90 -11.08
CA ARG A 58 -0.53 -2.62 -10.69
C ARG A 58 -0.55 -2.00 -9.31
N LEU A 59 0.07 -2.67 -8.35
CA LEU A 59 0.36 -2.05 -7.05
C LEU A 59 1.64 -1.23 -7.18
N VAL A 60 1.56 0.05 -6.84
CA VAL A 60 2.73 0.92 -6.81
C VAL A 60 3.06 1.24 -5.36
N VAL A 61 4.28 0.91 -4.95
CA VAL A 61 4.85 1.32 -3.66
C VAL A 61 5.72 2.54 -3.89
N ALA A 62 5.48 3.60 -3.12
CA ALA A 62 6.26 4.83 -3.20
C ALA A 62 6.50 5.42 -1.81
N ALA A 63 7.52 6.27 -1.70
CA ALA A 63 7.75 7.07 -0.50
C ALA A 63 6.56 8.02 -0.22
N GLY A 64 6.28 8.24 1.05
CA GLY A 64 5.09 8.94 1.54
C GLY A 64 5.00 10.37 1.03
N ASP A 65 6.16 11.02 0.90
CA ASP A 65 6.33 12.40 0.42
C ASP A 65 6.31 12.53 -1.11
N LYS A 66 6.27 11.43 -1.88
CA LYS A 66 6.28 11.46 -3.35
C LYS A 66 4.90 11.27 -3.95
N LYS A 67 4.65 11.92 -5.09
CA LYS A 67 3.45 11.68 -5.90
C LYS A 67 3.77 10.70 -7.03
N ILE A 68 2.83 9.82 -7.35
CA ILE A 68 2.96 8.95 -8.51
C ILE A 68 2.80 9.77 -9.79
N ASN A 69 3.79 9.69 -10.68
CA ASN A 69 3.72 10.31 -11.98
C ASN A 69 3.01 9.37 -12.97
N SER A 70 1.81 9.74 -13.40
CA SER A 70 1.00 8.93 -14.32
C SER A 70 1.63 8.75 -15.70
N GLY A 71 2.39 9.74 -16.19
CA GLY A 71 3.14 9.65 -17.44
C GLY A 71 4.29 8.65 -17.36
N ALA A 72 5.02 8.64 -16.24
CA ALA A 72 6.06 7.66 -15.97
C ALA A 72 5.45 6.25 -15.85
N LEU A 73 4.40 6.08 -15.04
CA LEU A 73 3.72 4.79 -14.89
C LEU A 73 3.19 4.26 -16.24
N LYS A 74 2.66 5.14 -17.09
CA LYS A 74 2.26 4.77 -18.46
C LYS A 74 3.44 4.28 -19.29
N ARG A 75 4.57 5.00 -19.26
CA ARG A 75 5.76 4.63 -20.03
C ARG A 75 6.31 3.28 -19.59
N GLU A 76 6.38 3.03 -18.28
CA GLU A 76 6.91 1.76 -17.75
C GLU A 76 6.01 0.56 -18.04
N THR A 77 4.70 0.78 -18.15
CA THR A 77 3.74 -0.35 -18.18
C THR A 77 2.92 -0.45 -19.46
N GLY A 78 3.08 0.48 -20.40
CA GLY A 78 2.44 0.47 -21.72
C GLY A 78 0.97 0.89 -21.76
N ALA A 79 0.32 1.13 -20.62
CA ALA A 79 -1.12 1.44 -20.54
C ALA A 79 -1.38 2.82 -19.93
N LYS A 80 -2.58 3.39 -20.13
CA LYS A 80 -3.06 4.51 -19.28
C LYS A 80 -3.71 3.92 -18.03
N HIS A 81 -3.58 4.60 -16.89
CA HIS A 81 -4.06 4.10 -15.60
C HIS A 81 -5.01 5.08 -14.95
N ARG A 82 -5.88 4.54 -14.12
CA ARG A 82 -6.57 5.27 -13.06
C ARG A 82 -6.30 4.58 -11.73
N MET A 83 -6.52 5.28 -10.62
CA MET A 83 -6.58 4.60 -9.33
C MET A 83 -7.72 3.58 -9.37
N ALA A 84 -7.49 2.40 -8.79
CA ALA A 84 -8.56 1.44 -8.56
C ALA A 84 -9.57 2.04 -7.58
N ASN A 85 -10.86 1.75 -7.78
CA ASN A 85 -11.87 2.17 -6.82
C ASN A 85 -11.85 1.26 -5.57
N SER A 86 -12.71 1.54 -4.59
CA SER A 86 -12.74 0.81 -3.32
C SER A 86 -13.01 -0.69 -3.51
N ASP A 87 -14.01 -1.03 -4.33
CA ASP A 87 -14.40 -2.41 -4.56
C ASP A 87 -13.33 -3.19 -5.32
N GLU A 88 -12.77 -2.59 -6.38
CA GLU A 88 -11.65 -3.14 -7.14
C GLU A 88 -10.42 -3.37 -6.26
N THR A 89 -10.11 -2.41 -5.36
CA THR A 89 -8.98 -2.53 -4.44
C THR A 89 -9.19 -3.68 -3.47
N LYS A 90 -10.38 -3.77 -2.87
CA LYS A 90 -10.71 -4.85 -1.94
C LYS A 90 -10.71 -6.21 -2.63
N GLN A 91 -11.27 -6.30 -3.83
CA GLN A 91 -11.31 -7.53 -4.60
C GLN A 91 -9.90 -8.00 -4.98
N ALA A 92 -9.06 -7.09 -5.48
CA ALA A 92 -7.74 -7.44 -5.97
C ALA A 92 -6.70 -7.66 -4.85
N THR A 93 -6.86 -7.01 -3.70
CA THR A 93 -5.82 -7.01 -2.65
C THR A 93 -6.30 -7.54 -1.30
N GLY A 94 -7.60 -7.68 -1.07
CA GLY A 94 -8.17 -7.96 0.25
C GLY A 94 -8.11 -6.78 1.23
N PHE A 95 -7.59 -5.62 0.83
CA PHE A 95 -7.47 -4.42 1.67
C PHE A 95 -8.38 -3.30 1.18
N LEU A 96 -8.75 -2.39 2.09
CA LEU A 96 -9.47 -1.16 1.73
C LEU A 96 -8.48 -0.05 1.36
N PRO A 97 -8.88 0.92 0.50
CA PRO A 97 -8.09 2.12 0.24
C PRO A 97 -7.67 2.81 1.55
N GLY A 98 -6.41 3.28 1.61
CA GLY A 98 -5.82 3.87 2.81
C GLY A 98 -5.18 2.87 3.77
N GLY A 99 -5.42 1.55 3.60
CA GLY A 99 -4.83 0.48 4.42
C GLY A 99 -4.24 -0.67 3.59
N VAL A 100 -3.90 -0.41 2.32
CA VAL A 100 -3.34 -1.44 1.44
C VAL A 100 -1.93 -1.80 1.87
N CYS A 101 -1.73 -3.03 2.35
CA CYS A 101 -0.40 -3.56 2.64
C CYS A 101 0.22 -4.13 1.34
N PRO A 102 1.51 -3.87 1.05
CA PRO A 102 2.17 -4.47 -0.12
C PRO A 102 2.56 -5.94 0.08
N PHE A 103 2.35 -6.50 1.27
CA PHE A 103 2.68 -7.88 1.62
C PHE A 103 1.45 -8.79 1.62
N GLY A 104 1.67 -10.08 1.41
CA GLY A 104 0.59 -11.08 1.38
C GLY A 104 -0.43 -10.82 0.27
N LEU A 105 0.07 -10.45 -0.93
CA LEU A 105 -0.70 -10.34 -2.16
C LEU A 105 -0.40 -11.58 -3.02
N GLU A 106 -1.43 -12.14 -3.64
CA GLU A 106 -1.37 -13.30 -4.56
C GLU A 106 -1.74 -12.88 -5.99
#